data_AF-A0A6L4ZLN5-F1
#
_entry.id   AF-A0A6L4ZLN5-F1
#
_cell.length_a   1.000
_cell.length_b   1.000
_cell.length_c   1.000
_cell.angle_alpha   90.00
_cell.angle_beta   90.00
_cell.angle_gamma   90.00
#
_symmetry.space_group_name_H-M   'P 1'
#
loop_
_entity.id
_entity.type
_entity.pdbx_description
1 polymer ?
#
loop_
_entity_poly.entity_id
_entity_poly.type
_entity_poly.pdbx_seq_one_letter_code
_entity_poly.pdbx_strand_id
1 'polypeptide(L)'
;MKSESSGIKAVFDAVETPENENSQPTKSLSQTQPEVKEQKQEYIKVTVYIRPDQLASLEEFQVMERKKTGKRPSKMILVREALDQWIEKNYNL
;
A
#
# COMPACT_ATOMS: atom_id res chain seq x y z
N MET A 1 -22.35 44.76 29.65
CA MET A 1 -22.14 43.33 29.34
C MET A 1 -20.81 43.24 28.60
N LYS A 2 -19.86 42.48 29.15
CA LYS A 2 -18.52 42.22 28.58
C LYS A 2 -18.62 41.01 27.65
N SER A 3 -17.88 41.02 26.54
CA SER A 3 -17.50 39.81 25.81
C SER A 3 -16.04 39.95 25.38
N GLU A 4 -15.24 39.02 25.88
CA GLU A 4 -13.82 38.80 25.66
C GLU A 4 -13.50 38.32 24.24
N SER A 5 -12.28 38.61 23.75
CA SER A 5 -11.39 37.53 23.29
C SER A 5 -9.97 38.06 23.06
N SER A 6 -9.05 37.39 23.74
CA SER A 6 -7.63 37.65 23.94
C SER A 6 -6.78 37.46 22.66
N GLY A 7 -5.95 38.45 22.32
CA GLY A 7 -4.60 38.19 21.79
C GLY A 7 -3.64 37.91 22.97
N ILE A 8 -2.36 37.57 22.85
CA ILE A 8 -1.40 37.65 21.75
C ILE A 8 -0.22 36.70 22.10
N LYS A 9 0.40 36.12 21.05
CA LYS A 9 1.85 35.89 20.81
C LYS A 9 2.73 35.08 21.78
N ALA A 10 3.13 33.91 21.27
CA ALA A 10 4.49 33.42 21.03
C ALA A 10 5.61 33.83 22.01
N VAL A 11 6.09 32.84 22.76
CA VAL A 11 7.34 32.85 23.52
C VAL A 11 8.11 31.59 23.13
N PHE A 12 9.20 31.74 22.38
CA PHE A 12 10.29 30.76 22.37
C PHE A 12 11.59 31.53 22.19
N ASP A 13 12.25 31.74 23.33
CA ASP A 13 13.58 32.31 23.46
C ASP A 13 14.65 31.26 23.13
N ALA A 14 15.80 31.75 22.65
CA ALA A 14 16.94 30.99 22.16
C ALA A 14 17.75 30.31 23.29
N VAL A 15 18.32 29.13 23.02
CA VAL A 15 19.49 28.57 23.74
C VAL A 15 20.40 27.82 22.77
N GLU A 16 21.52 28.50 22.48
CA GLU A 16 22.92 28.08 22.31
C GLU A 16 23.27 26.61 21.97
N THR A 17 23.97 26.46 20.84
CA THR A 17 24.94 25.39 20.56
C THR A 17 26.18 25.51 21.45
N PRO A 18 26.81 24.37 21.80
CA PRO A 18 28.24 24.26 21.51
C PRO A 18 28.65 22.96 20.80
N GLU A 19 29.66 23.11 19.95
CA GLU A 19 30.45 22.05 19.30
C GLU A 19 31.24 21.23 20.34
N ASN A 20 31.35 19.92 20.14
CA ASN A 20 32.50 19.16 20.65
C ASN A 20 32.79 17.95 19.76
N GLU A 21 34.02 17.91 19.26
CA GLU A 21 34.59 16.89 18.39
C GLU A 21 34.95 15.60 19.13
N ASN A 22 35.13 14.54 18.33
CA ASN A 22 35.96 13.37 18.59
C ASN A 22 35.34 12.19 19.37
N SER A 23 34.90 11.16 18.63
CA SER A 23 35.35 9.78 18.83
C SER A 23 34.93 8.86 17.67
N GLN A 24 35.92 8.54 16.82
CA GLN A 24 36.15 7.31 16.05
C GLN A 24 35.05 6.74 15.11
N PRO A 25 35.36 6.52 13.80
CA PRO A 25 34.56 5.66 12.95
C PRO A 25 34.85 4.20 13.33
N THR A 26 34.03 3.62 14.21
CA THR A 26 33.96 2.16 14.27
C THR A 26 33.40 1.69 12.94
N LYS A 27 34.28 1.13 12.10
CA LYS A 27 33.91 0.30 10.95
C LYS A 27 33.11 -0.88 11.51
N SER A 28 31.81 -0.67 11.69
CA SER A 28 30.87 -1.77 11.90
C SER A 28 30.95 -2.60 10.64
N LEU A 29 31.47 -3.82 10.78
CA LEU A 29 31.47 -4.83 9.73
C LEU A 29 30.03 -4.92 9.22
N SER A 30 29.80 -4.39 8.02
CA SER A 30 28.55 -4.62 7.31
C SER A 30 28.42 -6.12 7.16
N GLN A 31 27.52 -6.69 7.96
CA GLN A 31 26.98 -8.02 7.73
C GLN A 31 26.66 -8.09 6.25
N THR A 32 27.24 -9.06 5.56
CA THR A 32 26.82 -9.48 4.24
C THR A 32 25.40 -10.00 4.40
N GLN A 33 24.43 -9.09 4.44
CA GLN A 33 23.03 -9.42 4.28
C GLN A 33 22.97 -10.03 2.88
N PRO A 34 22.56 -11.31 2.73
CA PRO A 34 22.30 -11.82 1.40
C PRO A 34 21.28 -10.87 0.78
N GLU A 35 21.70 -10.18 -0.27
CA GLU A 35 20.85 -9.37 -1.11
C GLU A 35 19.79 -10.34 -1.65
N VAL A 36 18.65 -10.41 -0.95
CA VAL A 36 17.46 -11.06 -1.45
C VAL A 36 17.13 -10.25 -2.68
N LYS A 37 17.58 -10.76 -3.84
CA LYS A 37 17.20 -10.20 -5.13
C LYS A 37 15.68 -10.28 -5.16
N GLU A 38 15.02 -9.18 -4.84
CA GLU A 38 13.60 -9.03 -5.03
C GLU A 38 13.37 -9.30 -6.52
N GLN A 39 12.85 -10.49 -6.81
CA GLN A 39 12.44 -10.83 -8.16
C GLN A 39 11.33 -9.86 -8.49
N LYS A 40 11.66 -8.83 -9.27
CA LYS A 40 10.73 -7.80 -9.70
C LYS A 40 9.66 -8.50 -10.54
N GLN A 41 8.52 -8.80 -9.90
CA GLN A 41 7.36 -9.33 -10.60
C GLN A 41 6.97 -8.35 -11.69
N GLU A 42 6.97 -8.80 -12.93
CA GLU A 42 6.56 -8.00 -14.07
C GLU A 42 5.04 -7.91 -14.09
N TYR A 43 4.51 -6.74 -13.74
CA TYR A 43 3.08 -6.49 -13.76
C TYR A 43 2.64 -5.98 -15.13
N ILE A 44 1.69 -6.67 -15.74
CA ILE A 44 1.08 -6.25 -17.00
C ILE A 44 -0.22 -5.50 -16.69
N LYS A 45 -0.33 -4.26 -17.18
CA LYS A 45 -1.57 -3.49 -17.11
C LYS A 45 -2.46 -3.86 -18.30
N VAL A 46 -3.65 -4.37 -18.02
CA VAL A 46 -4.63 -4.74 -19.05
C VAL A 46 -5.92 -3.93 -18.85
N THR A 47 -6.56 -3.53 -19.95
CA THR A 47 -7.90 -2.94 -19.95
C THR A 47 -8.83 -3.92 -20.65
N VAL A 48 -9.88 -4.36 -19.95
CA VAL A 48 -10.87 -5.32 -20.49
C VAL A 48 -12.24 -4.67 -20.57
N TYR A 49 -12.96 -4.98 -21.63
CA TYR A 49 -14.37 -4.62 -21.74
C TYR A 49 -15.22 -5.71 -21.07
N ILE A 50 -15.96 -5.33 -20.04
CA ILE A 50 -16.91 -6.23 -19.35
C ILE A 50 -18.30 -5.86 -19.83
N ARG A 51 -19.03 -6.84 -20.35
CA ARG A 51 -20.40 -6.62 -20.80
C ARG A 51 -21.37 -6.46 -19.61
N PRO A 52 -22.54 -5.80 -19.79
CA PRO A 52 -23.51 -5.61 -18.72
C PRO A 52 -24.01 -6.92 -18.08
N ASP A 53 -24.23 -7.97 -18.88
CA ASP A 53 -24.61 -9.31 -18.40
C ASP A 53 -23.55 -9.91 -17.46
N GLN A 54 -22.28 -9.78 -17.84
CA GLN A 54 -21.15 -10.27 -17.06
C GLN A 54 -20.95 -9.47 -15.76
N LEU A 55 -21.25 -8.16 -15.80
CA LEU A 55 -21.21 -7.30 -14.62
C LEU A 55 -22.24 -7.75 -13.58
N ALA A 56 -23.45 -8.14 -14.00
CA ALA A 56 -24.48 -8.68 -13.11
C ALA A 56 -24.03 -9.99 -12.45
N SER A 57 -23.46 -10.93 -13.23
CA SER A 57 -22.90 -12.17 -12.66
C SER A 57 -21.77 -11.92 -11.65
N LEU A 58 -20.92 -10.91 -11.91
CA LEU A 58 -19.87 -10.49 -10.99
C LEU A 58 -20.43 -9.96 -9.65
N GLU A 59 -21.55 -9.24 -9.69
CA GLU A 59 -22.22 -8.75 -8.49
C GLU A 59 -22.86 -9.88 -7.68
N GLU A 60 -23.49 -10.84 -8.34
CA GLU A 60 -24.00 -12.04 -7.69
C GLU A 60 -22.88 -12.82 -6.99
N PHE A 61 -21.75 -13.01 -7.68
CA PHE A 61 -20.58 -13.66 -7.10
C PHE A 61 -20.05 -12.91 -5.89
N GLN A 62 -19.95 -11.58 -5.97
CA GLN A 62 -19.53 -10.73 -4.86
C GLN A 62 -20.45 -10.85 -3.63
N VAL A 63 -21.76 -11.00 -3.85
CA VAL A 63 -22.73 -11.25 -2.78
C VAL A 63 -22.52 -12.64 -2.16
N MET A 64 -22.30 -13.67 -2.98
CA MET A 64 -22.02 -15.03 -2.50
C MET A 64 -20.75 -15.09 -1.65
N GLU A 65 -19.66 -14.50 -2.12
CA GLU A 65 -18.38 -14.48 -1.39
C GLU A 65 -18.48 -13.68 -0.08
N ARG A 66 -19.28 -12.60 -0.07
CA ARG A 66 -19.56 -11.89 1.18
C ARG A 66 -20.32 -12.74 2.19
N LYS A 67 -21.27 -13.56 1.73
CA LYS A 67 -22.00 -14.48 2.62
C LYS A 67 -21.07 -15.54 3.24
N LYS A 68 -20.05 -15.98 2.50
CA LYS A 68 -19.06 -16.97 2.99
C LYS A 68 -18.00 -16.37 3.91
N THR A 69 -17.40 -15.26 3.50
CA THR A 69 -16.21 -14.69 4.14
C THR A 69 -16.52 -13.54 5.11
N GLY A 70 -17.75 -13.01 5.08
CA GLY A 70 -18.16 -11.79 5.79
C GLY A 70 -17.64 -10.50 5.15
N LYS A 71 -16.72 -10.56 4.19
CA LYS A 71 -16.09 -9.40 3.54
C LYS A 71 -16.62 -9.22 2.12
N ARG A 72 -16.76 -7.98 1.66
CA ARG A 72 -17.13 -7.69 0.28
C ARG A 72 -15.85 -7.55 -0.57
N PRO A 73 -15.47 -8.54 -1.39
CA PRO A 73 -14.28 -8.43 -2.23
C PRO A 73 -14.46 -7.34 -3.29
N SER A 74 -13.39 -6.67 -3.71
CA SER A 74 -13.48 -5.70 -4.81
C SER A 74 -13.72 -6.42 -6.14
N LYS A 75 -14.55 -5.85 -7.02
CA LYS A 75 -14.79 -6.39 -8.37
C LYS A 75 -13.49 -6.55 -9.16
N MET A 76 -12.54 -5.61 -8.99
CA MET A 76 -11.24 -5.69 -9.66
C MET A 76 -10.37 -6.85 -9.18
N ILE A 77 -10.45 -7.22 -7.90
CA ILE A 77 -9.72 -8.37 -7.36
C ILE A 77 -10.28 -9.65 -7.98
N LEU A 78 -11.61 -9.77 -8.03
CA LEU A 78 -12.28 -10.93 -8.65
C LEU A 78 -11.93 -11.09 -10.13
N VAL A 79 -11.93 -9.99 -10.88
CA VAL A 79 -11.56 -10.02 -12.31
C VAL A 79 -10.09 -10.38 -12.48
N ARG A 80 -9.20 -9.84 -11.65
CA ARG A 80 -7.78 -10.16 -11.67
C ARG A 80 -7.55 -11.65 -11.39
N GLU A 81 -8.09 -12.18 -10.30
CA GLU A 81 -7.93 -13.59 -9.93
C GLU A 81 -8.45 -14.54 -11.02
N ALA A 82 -9.58 -14.19 -11.65
CA ALA A 82 -10.13 -14.97 -12.76
C ALA A 82 -9.20 -14.94 -13.99
N LEU A 83 -8.60 -13.79 -14.30
CA LEU A 83 -7.64 -13.66 -15.40
C LEU A 83 -6.33 -14.41 -15.08
N ASP A 84 -5.81 -14.27 -13.86
CA ASP A 84 -4.61 -14.96 -13.40
C ASP A 84 -4.80 -16.49 -13.53
N GLN A 85 -5.92 -17.03 -13.01
CA GLN A 85 -6.26 -18.46 -13.14
C GLN A 85 -6.44 -18.90 -14.60
N TRP A 86 -7.07 -18.06 -15.43
CA TRP A 86 -7.25 -18.36 -16.84
C TRP A 86 -5.91 -18.38 -17.57
N ILE A 87 -5.00 -17.46 -17.26
CA ILE A 87 -3.66 -17.41 -17.85
C ILE A 87 -2.85 -18.64 -17.42
N GLU A 88 -2.78 -18.93 -16.12
CA GLU A 88 -2.08 -20.11 -15.59
C GLU A 88 -2.55 -21.39 -16.28
N LYS A 89 -3.87 -21.57 -16.40
CA LYS A 89 -4.45 -22.78 -17.00
C LYS A 89 -4.19 -22.92 -18.51
N ASN A 90 -4.18 -21.82 -19.26
CA ASN A 90 -4.08 -21.87 -20.72
C ASN A 90 -2.65 -21.71 -21.25
N TYR A 91 -1.77 -21.06 -20.47
CA TYR A 91 -0.43 -20.71 -20.93
C TYR A 91 0.70 -21.40 -20.15
N ASN A 92 0.40 -22.20 -19.10
CA ASN A 92 1.40 -22.94 -18.30
C ASN A 92 2.63 -22.06 -17.96
N LEU A 93 2.36 -20.85 -17.46
CA LEU A 93 3.39 -19.93 -16.97
C LEU A 93 3.86 -20.31 -15.57
#